data_AF-A0A2V3VGN9-F1
#
_entry.id   AF-A0A2V3VGN9-F1
#
_cell.length_a   1.000
_cell.length_b   1.000
_cell.length_c   1.000
_cell.angle_alpha   90.00
_cell.angle_beta   90.00
_cell.angle_gamma   90.00
#
_symmetry.space_group_name_H-M   'P 1'
#
loop_
_entity.id
_entity.type
_entity.pdbx_description
1 polymer ?
#
loop_
_entity_poly.entity_id
_entity_poly.type
_entity_poly.pdbx_seq_one_letter_code
_entity_poly.pdbx_strand_id
1 'polypeptide(L)'
;MQSFRLILAIVAVVNLSVISDAHALDLYVDTKTKQIFAEPGPGRVHMGTYEKSGQASAKTETSKVLAAPTQTAAESTESVSGYENQRAGAGDKPAGDRLTRLREKAEKEQLKGQVSVLEERVKEVEKIHGNFDDRGLHWSTKDGNFSVSLNGRIQPASQYNFVNDPDPAFGTNTSNELNSGMNIRRARLGVEGTFMKIWDYKFEYDFSRGNGSVGSGITDAFVRLNHTNALSYKIGSFKEPFSLEEAASNRYLTFIERHMSVNSFVDNPNTYKTGIGLNYAVQRWQTGLAFQTEPIGAWSAASTSVNANGNQSRNNGSGDTGWEGIGRVSGRPWMEDETKFMHVGISAGHTDVNTKYRADGTMVGEGSNGGGGGMSFFAFPGTNVDRTNILNTGNLSTGALTDPNHRRVSSYDRYGAEAWFVYGPFSAQGEYLRTNINGTGYDGEHLTGYYGFASYFLTGESKAYHVRNGAANRIKPNRPFQWNGSGWGAWEIAAGYDYINMNSGVIKGGQADMVRIGLNWYPHSNVKFQTNIVHVLDINTARTPITNTDGYSGGAGARTNGWNNGDLSAFLTQVTVDF
;
A
#
# COMPACT_ATOMS: atom_id res chain seq x y z
N MET A 1 -42.10 32.59 -20.31
CA MET A 1 -41.45 33.92 -20.20
C MET A 1 -40.66 33.87 -18.88
N GLN A 2 -39.32 33.96 -18.92
CA GLN A 2 -38.52 35.18 -18.62
C GLN A 2 -38.77 35.75 -17.20
N SER A 3 -37.82 36.07 -16.30
CA SER A 3 -36.32 36.00 -16.17
C SER A 3 -35.95 36.40 -14.69
N PHE A 4 -34.77 36.24 -14.05
CA PHE A 4 -33.44 35.68 -14.41
C PHE A 4 -32.58 35.30 -13.15
N ARG A 5 -31.69 34.31 -13.31
CA ARG A 5 -30.37 34.01 -12.68
C ARG A 5 -29.87 34.64 -11.33
N LEU A 6 -29.32 33.75 -10.48
CA LEU A 6 -27.95 33.82 -9.91
C LEU A 6 -27.47 32.36 -9.70
N ILE A 7 -26.58 31.77 -10.52
CA ILE A 7 -25.10 31.67 -10.35
C ILE A 7 -24.74 31.19 -8.93
N LEU A 8 -24.21 29.97 -8.72
CA LEU A 8 -22.91 29.48 -9.24
C LEU A 8 -22.92 27.96 -9.52
N ALA A 9 -22.37 27.51 -10.66
CA ALA A 9 -22.22 26.09 -10.99
C ALA A 9 -20.93 25.81 -11.80
N ILE A 10 -20.41 24.59 -11.65
CA ILE A 10 -19.11 24.12 -12.18
C ILE A 10 -19.04 24.24 -13.71
N VAL A 11 -17.92 24.79 -14.21
CA VAL A 11 -17.53 24.69 -15.63
C VAL A 11 -16.22 23.92 -15.73
N ALA A 12 -16.31 22.68 -16.19
CA ALA A 12 -15.18 21.84 -16.56
C ALA A 12 -15.42 21.32 -17.99
N VAL A 13 -15.16 22.18 -18.99
CA VAL A 13 -15.27 21.82 -20.41
C VAL A 13 -14.00 22.24 -21.15
N VAL A 14 -13.50 21.26 -21.92
CA VAL A 14 -12.43 21.34 -22.91
C VAL A 14 -12.44 22.65 -23.70
N ASN A 15 -11.27 23.28 -23.82
CA ASN A 15 -10.95 24.11 -24.99
C ASN A 15 -9.81 23.44 -25.75
N LEU A 16 -10.06 23.10 -27.01
CA LEU A 16 -9.06 22.63 -27.96
C LEU A 16 -8.49 23.84 -28.73
N SER A 17 -7.24 23.73 -29.16
CA SER A 17 -6.67 24.45 -30.32
C SER A 17 -6.97 25.96 -30.46
N VAL A 18 -6.05 26.78 -29.97
CA VAL A 18 -5.38 27.74 -30.86
C VAL A 18 -3.90 27.37 -30.87
N ILE A 19 -3.40 26.93 -32.02
CA ILE A 19 -1.96 26.81 -32.28
C ILE A 19 -1.55 28.12 -32.93
N SER A 20 -0.65 28.85 -32.30
CA SER A 20 0.05 29.99 -32.89
C SER A 20 1.48 29.58 -33.24
N ASP A 21 2.01 30.13 -34.32
CA ASP A 21 3.13 29.55 -35.07
C ASP A 21 4.48 29.46 -34.33
N ALA A 22 5.36 28.62 -34.87
CA ALA A 22 6.70 28.41 -34.33
C ALA A 22 7.55 29.69 -34.48
N HIS A 23 8.00 30.24 -33.34
CA HIS A 23 9.06 31.25 -33.34
C HIS A 23 10.42 30.59 -33.60
N ALA A 24 10.90 30.72 -34.83
CA ALA A 24 12.29 30.45 -35.19
C ALA A 24 13.20 31.55 -34.60
N LEU A 25 14.33 31.16 -34.00
CA LEU A 25 15.25 32.07 -33.30
C LEU A 25 16.64 32.06 -33.96
N ASP A 26 17.07 33.19 -34.52
CA ASP A 26 18.44 33.34 -35.01
C ASP A 26 19.43 33.42 -33.84
N LEU A 27 20.47 32.59 -33.89
CA LEU A 27 21.54 32.60 -32.90
C LEU A 27 22.86 33.05 -33.53
N TYR A 28 23.65 33.79 -32.77
CA TYR A 28 24.96 34.30 -33.15
C TYR A 28 25.97 34.04 -32.03
N VAL A 29 27.20 33.65 -32.35
CA VAL A 29 28.30 33.50 -31.39
C VAL A 29 29.31 34.63 -31.53
N ASP A 30 29.64 35.30 -30.43
CA ASP A 30 30.79 36.20 -30.37
C ASP A 30 32.09 35.39 -30.47
N THR A 31 32.86 35.66 -31.51
CA THR A 31 34.07 34.87 -31.82
C THR A 31 35.20 35.05 -30.79
N LYS A 32 35.16 36.09 -29.97
CA LYS A 32 36.17 36.46 -28.96
C LYS A 32 35.75 36.04 -27.55
N THR A 33 34.49 36.24 -27.16
CA THR A 33 33.97 35.89 -25.81
C THR A 33 33.36 34.49 -25.74
N LYS A 34 33.05 33.87 -26.89
CA LYS A 34 32.35 32.57 -27.02
C LYS A 34 30.92 32.56 -26.44
N GLN A 35 30.34 33.73 -26.18
CA GLN A 35 28.95 33.86 -25.74
C GLN A 35 27.99 33.82 -26.93
N ILE A 36 26.77 33.31 -26.71
CA ILE A 36 25.70 33.19 -27.70
C ILE A 36 24.67 34.31 -27.47
N PHE A 37 24.20 34.92 -28.55
CA PHE A 37 23.24 36.02 -28.58
C PHE A 37 22.11 35.74 -29.58
N ALA A 38 20.91 36.26 -29.32
CA ALA A 38 19.74 36.13 -30.20
C ALA A 38 19.61 37.29 -31.21
N GLU A 39 20.70 38.03 -31.44
CA GLU A 39 20.73 39.25 -32.26
C GLU A 39 22.13 39.48 -32.88
N PRO A 40 22.21 40.04 -34.10
CA PRO A 40 23.49 40.38 -34.73
C PRO A 40 24.23 41.49 -33.97
N GLY A 41 25.57 41.52 -34.09
CA GLY A 41 26.39 42.55 -33.45
C GLY A 41 27.87 42.43 -33.83
N PRO A 42 28.70 43.46 -33.52
CA PRO A 42 30.11 43.48 -33.90
C PRO A 42 30.88 42.27 -33.35
N GLY A 43 31.60 41.54 -34.20
CA GLY A 43 32.37 40.34 -33.81
C GLY A 43 31.54 39.06 -33.60
N ARG A 44 30.21 39.14 -33.72
CA ARG A 44 29.30 37.98 -33.69
C ARG A 44 29.16 37.36 -35.08
N VAL A 45 29.17 36.03 -35.15
CA VAL A 45 28.94 35.24 -36.38
C VAL A 45 27.64 34.46 -36.24
N HIS A 46 26.79 34.50 -37.28
CA HIS A 46 25.52 33.78 -37.32
C HIS A 46 25.75 32.27 -37.31
N MET A 47 24.98 31.55 -36.49
CA MET A 47 25.02 30.10 -36.35
C MET A 47 23.89 29.39 -37.10
N GLY A 48 22.89 30.15 -37.58
CA GLY A 48 21.66 29.65 -38.16
C GLY A 48 20.41 30.06 -37.35
N THR A 49 19.25 29.74 -37.91
CA THR A 49 17.94 29.93 -37.30
C THR A 49 17.47 28.62 -36.68
N TYR A 50 17.00 28.66 -35.44
CA TYR A 50 16.68 27.48 -34.64
C TYR A 50 15.20 27.48 -34.25
N GLU A 51 14.47 26.45 -34.67
CA GLU A 51 13.07 26.23 -34.26
C GLU A 51 12.96 25.28 -33.06
N LYS A 52 11.96 25.51 -32.22
CA LYS A 52 11.65 24.66 -31.07
C LYS A 52 10.92 23.40 -31.52
N SER A 53 11.63 22.29 -31.67
CA SER A 53 11.04 20.99 -32.03
C SER A 53 9.98 20.53 -31.01
N GLY A 54 8.74 20.39 -31.45
CA GLY A 54 7.64 19.86 -30.65
C GLY A 54 7.71 18.33 -30.52
N GLN A 55 7.33 17.79 -29.37
CA GLN A 55 7.09 16.34 -29.21
C GLN A 55 5.76 15.96 -29.87
N ALA A 56 5.78 15.03 -30.84
CA ALA A 56 4.57 14.38 -31.32
C ALA A 56 4.83 12.96 -31.86
N SER A 57 4.08 12.00 -31.34
CA SER A 57 3.71 10.69 -31.90
C SER A 57 4.81 9.72 -32.42
N ALA A 58 4.80 8.49 -31.88
CA ALA A 58 5.58 7.36 -32.42
C ALA A 58 4.64 6.27 -32.99
N LYS A 59 4.84 5.92 -34.26
CA LYS A 59 4.41 4.69 -34.99
C LYS A 59 4.76 4.89 -36.48
N THR A 60 5.32 3.94 -37.24
CA THR A 60 5.78 2.57 -36.95
C THR A 60 6.85 2.22 -37.97
N GLU A 61 7.97 1.61 -37.58
CA GLU A 61 8.62 0.62 -38.46
C GLU A 61 9.50 -0.38 -37.70
N THR A 62 9.69 -1.56 -38.28
CA THR A 62 10.32 -2.73 -37.63
C THR A 62 11.78 -2.92 -38.03
N SER A 63 12.62 -3.10 -37.01
CA SER A 63 13.80 -3.99 -37.00
C SER A 63 14.68 -4.07 -38.26
N LYS A 64 15.84 -3.39 -38.22
CA LYS A 64 17.07 -3.96 -38.80
C LYS A 64 18.33 -3.48 -38.08
N VAL A 65 19.31 -4.37 -38.01
CA VAL A 65 20.60 -4.16 -37.34
C VAL A 65 21.53 -3.36 -38.25
N LEU A 66 22.13 -2.29 -37.72
CA LEU A 66 23.22 -1.58 -38.38
C LEU A 66 24.55 -2.32 -38.11
N ALA A 67 24.96 -3.15 -39.07
CA ALA A 67 26.31 -3.71 -39.12
C ALA A 67 27.30 -2.68 -39.72
N ALA A 68 28.58 -2.79 -39.36
CA ALA A 68 29.64 -1.93 -39.88
C ALA A 68 29.87 -2.14 -41.40
N PRO A 69 30.27 -1.10 -42.15
CA PRO A 69 30.47 -1.21 -43.59
C PRO A 69 31.72 -2.02 -43.94
N THR A 70 31.56 -3.03 -44.79
CA THR A 70 32.65 -3.83 -45.37
C THR A 70 32.76 -3.51 -46.87
N GLN A 71 33.96 -3.19 -47.35
CA GLN A 71 34.23 -3.01 -48.77
C GLN A 71 34.50 -4.35 -49.47
N THR A 72 33.86 -4.61 -50.60
CA THR A 72 34.36 -5.48 -51.68
C THR A 72 33.74 -5.03 -53.00
N ALA A 73 34.43 -5.19 -54.14
CA ALA A 73 34.04 -4.62 -55.42
C ALA A 73 34.06 -5.64 -56.58
N ALA A 74 33.11 -5.50 -57.49
CA ALA A 74 32.95 -6.08 -58.84
C ALA A 74 31.56 -5.60 -59.34
N GLU A 75 31.23 -5.30 -60.61
CA GLU A 75 31.90 -5.05 -61.91
C GLU A 75 30.92 -4.08 -62.66
N SER A 76 31.07 -3.54 -63.88
CA SER A 76 31.93 -3.81 -65.04
C SER A 76 32.15 -2.52 -65.89
N THR A 77 33.24 -2.54 -66.68
CA THR A 77 33.51 -1.82 -67.96
C THR A 77 32.59 -0.69 -68.46
N GLU A 78 33.20 0.44 -68.85
CA GLU A 78 33.40 0.74 -70.28
C GLU A 78 34.65 1.63 -70.56
N SER A 79 34.94 1.88 -71.84
CA SER A 79 36.23 2.38 -72.40
C SER A 79 36.30 3.94 -72.48
N VAL A 80 37.38 4.66 -72.87
CA VAL A 80 38.23 4.59 -74.08
C VAL A 80 39.57 5.36 -73.93
N SER A 81 40.69 4.76 -74.39
CA SER A 81 42.00 5.37 -74.78
C SER A 81 42.84 6.17 -73.75
N GLY A 82 44.18 6.23 -73.85
CA GLY A 82 45.08 5.51 -74.77
C GLY A 82 46.55 6.01 -74.74
N TYR A 83 47.36 5.34 -75.58
CA TYR A 83 48.79 5.60 -75.89
C TYR A 83 49.87 5.23 -74.87
N GLU A 84 50.97 4.72 -75.43
CA GLU A 84 52.13 4.15 -74.74
C GLU A 84 53.26 5.18 -74.59
N ASN A 85 54.15 5.00 -73.60
CA ASN A 85 55.56 4.80 -73.97
C ASN A 85 56.42 4.10 -72.91
N GLN A 86 57.65 3.77 -73.31
CA GLN A 86 58.50 2.74 -72.72
C GLN A 86 59.45 3.23 -71.59
N ARG A 87 60.05 2.22 -70.93
CA ARG A 87 61.46 2.11 -70.47
C ARG A 87 61.88 2.60 -69.07
N ALA A 88 62.61 1.66 -68.44
CA ALA A 88 63.83 1.81 -67.62
C ALA A 88 63.70 2.24 -66.15
N GLY A 89 64.70 1.80 -65.37
CA GLY A 89 64.96 2.25 -64.00
C GLY A 89 64.62 1.23 -62.92
N ALA A 90 65.65 0.65 -62.27
CA ALA A 90 65.52 0.02 -60.96
C ALA A 90 65.90 1.04 -59.88
N GLY A 91 65.16 1.10 -58.77
CA GLY A 91 65.44 2.01 -57.66
C GLY A 91 64.43 1.89 -56.51
N ASP A 92 64.95 1.95 -55.28
CA ASP A 92 64.34 1.78 -53.95
C ASP A 92 62.84 1.97 -53.68
N LYS A 93 62.37 1.16 -52.72
CA LYS A 93 61.33 1.46 -51.72
C LYS A 93 62.02 1.70 -50.35
N PRO A 94 61.35 2.16 -49.26
CA PRO A 94 59.99 2.68 -49.10
C PRO A 94 59.88 4.02 -48.33
N ALA A 95 58.88 4.86 -48.65
CA ALA A 95 58.50 6.02 -47.82
C ALA A 95 57.03 5.96 -47.34
N GLY A 96 56.06 6.08 -48.26
CA GLY A 96 54.63 6.22 -47.91
C GLY A 96 54.06 5.05 -47.10
N ASP A 97 54.36 3.82 -47.50
CA ASP A 97 53.90 2.56 -46.88
C ASP A 97 54.23 2.47 -45.37
N ARG A 98 55.40 2.99 -44.95
CA ARG A 98 55.77 3.05 -43.53
C ARG A 98 54.93 4.06 -42.75
N LEU A 99 54.57 5.19 -43.36
CA LEU A 99 53.77 6.23 -42.71
C LEU A 99 52.31 5.79 -42.55
N THR A 100 51.73 5.12 -43.54
CA THR A 100 50.37 4.55 -43.46
C THR A 100 50.29 3.50 -42.35
N ARG A 101 51.22 2.52 -42.33
CA ARG A 101 51.26 1.48 -41.28
C ARG A 101 51.53 2.04 -39.87
N LEU A 102 52.22 3.18 -39.75
CA LEU A 102 52.37 3.89 -38.47
C LEU A 102 51.06 4.56 -38.03
N ARG A 103 50.29 5.16 -38.95
CA ARG A 103 48.96 5.73 -38.66
C ARG A 103 47.96 4.65 -38.26
N GLU A 104 47.83 3.58 -39.03
CA GLU A 104 46.96 2.43 -38.70
C GLU A 104 47.30 1.82 -37.34
N LYS A 105 48.59 1.75 -36.98
CA LYS A 105 49.01 1.26 -35.67
C LYS A 105 48.66 2.24 -34.55
N ALA A 106 48.89 3.54 -34.74
CA ALA A 106 48.50 4.55 -33.76
C ALA A 106 46.98 4.57 -33.54
N GLU A 107 46.20 4.49 -34.60
CA GLU A 107 44.74 4.43 -34.57
C GLU A 107 44.22 3.14 -33.89
N LYS A 108 44.84 1.98 -34.14
CA LYS A 108 44.53 0.73 -33.42
C LYS A 108 44.87 0.77 -31.93
N GLU A 109 45.99 1.38 -31.53
CA GLU A 109 46.30 1.54 -30.10
C GLU A 109 45.40 2.60 -29.44
N GLN A 110 45.00 3.66 -30.16
CA GLN A 110 44.03 4.65 -29.68
C GLN A 110 42.63 4.03 -29.52
N LEU A 111 42.18 3.21 -30.47
CA LEU A 111 40.93 2.45 -30.39
C LEU A 111 40.97 1.44 -29.23
N LYS A 112 42.08 0.70 -29.04
CA LYS A 112 42.24 -0.15 -27.84
C LYS A 112 42.12 0.64 -26.55
N GLY A 113 42.78 1.80 -26.44
CA GLY A 113 42.71 2.66 -25.25
C GLY A 113 41.30 3.18 -25.00
N GLN A 114 40.56 3.54 -26.06
CA GLN A 114 39.15 3.91 -25.94
C GLN A 114 38.27 2.73 -25.52
N VAL A 115 38.49 1.52 -26.07
CA VAL A 115 37.78 0.30 -25.69
C VAL A 115 38.09 -0.11 -24.24
N SER A 116 39.34 -0.04 -23.78
CA SER A 116 39.69 -0.38 -22.39
C SER A 116 39.09 0.62 -21.40
N VAL A 117 39.11 1.92 -21.71
CA VAL A 117 38.46 2.95 -20.89
C VAL A 117 36.92 2.81 -20.93
N LEU A 118 36.33 2.37 -22.05
CA LEU A 118 34.91 2.03 -22.12
C LEU A 118 34.59 0.78 -21.30
N GLU A 119 35.37 -0.29 -21.39
CA GLU A 119 35.23 -1.49 -20.56
C GLU A 119 35.35 -1.17 -19.07
N GLU A 120 36.28 -0.32 -18.67
CA GLU A 120 36.49 0.09 -17.29
C GLU A 120 35.33 0.95 -16.78
N ARG A 121 34.89 1.94 -17.57
CA ARG A 121 33.68 2.74 -17.26
C ARG A 121 32.40 1.90 -17.27
N VAL A 122 32.30 0.87 -18.10
CA VAL A 122 31.21 -0.11 -18.07
C VAL A 122 31.30 -0.96 -16.79
N LYS A 123 32.47 -1.49 -16.43
CA LYS A 123 32.68 -2.21 -15.15
C LYS A 123 32.43 -1.34 -13.91
N GLU A 124 32.56 -0.02 -14.01
CA GLU A 124 32.17 0.95 -12.98
C GLU A 124 30.65 1.15 -12.93
N VAL A 125 30.00 1.41 -14.07
CA VAL A 125 28.56 1.71 -14.16
C VAL A 125 27.68 0.45 -13.96
N GLU A 126 28.12 -0.72 -14.41
CA GLU A 126 27.43 -2.00 -14.22
C GLU A 126 27.33 -2.45 -12.74
N LYS A 127 28.02 -1.79 -11.81
CA LYS A 127 27.99 -2.16 -10.38
C LYS A 127 26.58 -2.12 -9.81
N ILE A 128 25.73 -1.20 -10.28
CA ILE A 128 24.34 -1.04 -9.82
C ILE A 128 23.42 -0.85 -11.04
N HIS A 129 22.47 -1.76 -11.23
CA HIS A 129 21.43 -1.66 -12.26
C HIS A 129 20.18 -1.05 -11.65
N GLY A 130 19.68 0.06 -12.22
CA GLY A 130 18.43 0.70 -11.83
C GLY A 130 17.32 0.44 -12.86
N ASN A 131 16.13 0.08 -12.39
CA ASN A 131 14.96 -0.28 -13.18
C ASN A 131 13.68 0.36 -12.61
N PHE A 132 12.64 0.44 -13.45
CA PHE A 132 11.29 0.83 -13.05
C PHE A 132 10.29 -0.18 -13.63
N ASP A 133 9.57 -0.91 -12.77
CA ASP A 133 8.56 -1.90 -13.16
C ASP A 133 7.32 -1.88 -12.23
N ASP A 134 6.47 -2.91 -12.28
CA ASP A 134 5.29 -3.06 -11.40
C ASP A 134 5.58 -2.91 -9.88
N ARG A 135 6.85 -2.97 -9.45
CA ARG A 135 7.31 -2.83 -8.07
C ARG A 135 7.85 -1.43 -7.75
N GLY A 136 7.84 -0.52 -8.71
CA GLY A 136 8.38 0.82 -8.57
C GLY A 136 9.85 0.93 -8.97
N LEU A 137 10.47 2.01 -8.48
CA LEU A 137 11.86 2.35 -8.73
C LEU A 137 12.79 1.53 -7.84
N HIS A 138 13.57 0.65 -8.46
CA HIS A 138 14.42 -0.30 -7.75
C HIS A 138 15.80 -0.45 -8.38
N TRP A 139 16.78 -0.75 -7.54
CA TRP A 139 18.17 -0.96 -7.90
C TRP A 139 18.71 -2.26 -7.32
N SER A 140 19.63 -2.90 -8.03
CA SER A 140 20.35 -4.08 -7.54
C SER A 140 21.78 -4.15 -8.06
N THR A 141 22.69 -4.70 -7.27
CA THR A 141 24.05 -5.00 -7.73
C THR A 141 24.08 -6.22 -8.64
N LYS A 142 24.99 -6.26 -9.62
CA LYS A 142 25.09 -7.32 -10.64
C LYS A 142 25.36 -8.72 -10.05
N ASP A 143 25.98 -8.77 -8.87
CA ASP A 143 26.23 -9.99 -8.10
C ASP A 143 25.02 -10.45 -7.27
N GLY A 144 23.94 -9.66 -7.23
CA GLY A 144 22.74 -9.89 -6.42
C GLY A 144 22.94 -9.74 -4.91
N ASN A 145 24.09 -9.23 -4.43
CA ASN A 145 24.36 -9.10 -3.00
C ASN A 145 23.58 -7.94 -2.35
N PHE A 146 23.26 -6.88 -3.09
CA PHE A 146 22.51 -5.74 -2.57
C PHE A 146 21.33 -5.38 -3.49
N SER A 147 20.22 -5.02 -2.88
CA SER A 147 19.08 -4.39 -3.56
C SER A 147 18.46 -3.30 -2.68
N VAL A 148 17.82 -2.34 -3.34
CA VAL A 148 16.99 -1.31 -2.72
C VAL A 148 15.85 -0.94 -3.66
N SER A 149 14.63 -0.88 -3.15
CA SER A 149 13.41 -0.49 -3.83
C SER A 149 12.77 0.63 -3.05
N LEU A 150 12.58 1.78 -3.69
CA LEU A 150 11.62 2.76 -3.22
C LEU A 150 10.23 2.23 -3.60
N ASN A 151 9.27 2.27 -2.68
CA ASN A 151 7.88 1.99 -3.00
C ASN A 151 6.94 2.96 -2.28
N GLY A 152 5.80 3.27 -2.89
CA GLY A 152 4.82 4.20 -2.37
C GLY A 152 3.38 3.69 -2.51
N ARG A 153 2.43 4.42 -1.91
CA ARG A 153 1.01 4.36 -2.28
C ARG A 153 0.30 5.63 -1.87
N ILE A 154 -0.61 6.14 -2.69
CA ILE A 154 -1.52 7.23 -2.34
C ILE A 154 -2.95 6.72 -2.57
N GLN A 155 -3.80 6.96 -1.57
CA GLN A 155 -5.21 6.56 -1.58
C GLN A 155 -6.11 7.75 -1.21
N PRO A 156 -6.51 8.63 -2.14
CA PRO A 156 -7.68 9.48 -1.95
C PRO A 156 -8.96 8.63 -1.90
N ALA A 157 -9.83 8.92 -0.94
CA ALA A 157 -11.11 8.26 -0.76
C ALA A 157 -12.24 9.26 -0.48
N SER A 158 -13.48 8.87 -0.77
CA SER A 158 -14.70 9.63 -0.48
C SER A 158 -15.80 8.76 0.12
N GLN A 159 -16.70 9.40 0.86
CA GLN A 159 -17.91 8.84 1.45
C GLN A 159 -19.07 9.79 1.21
N TYR A 160 -20.19 9.26 0.74
CA TYR A 160 -21.47 9.96 0.68
C TYR A 160 -22.57 9.09 1.29
N ASN A 161 -23.15 9.54 2.40
CA ASN A 161 -24.20 8.82 3.11
C ASN A 161 -25.55 9.26 2.52
N PHE A 162 -26.19 8.34 1.80
CA PHE A 162 -27.46 8.59 1.10
C PHE A 162 -28.68 8.07 1.89
N VAL A 163 -28.45 7.22 2.90
CA VAL A 163 -29.33 7.06 4.07
C VAL A 163 -28.46 7.17 5.33
N ASN A 164 -28.96 7.90 6.31
CA ASN A 164 -28.23 8.28 7.53
C ASN A 164 -29.25 8.64 8.61
N ASP A 165 -30.06 7.65 9.02
CA ASP A 165 -31.23 7.82 9.88
C ASP A 165 -31.12 6.95 11.16
N PRO A 166 -30.23 7.30 12.11
CA PRO A 166 -30.16 6.69 13.43
C PRO A 166 -30.95 7.48 14.49
N ASP A 167 -31.18 6.88 15.65
CA ASP A 167 -31.82 7.55 16.79
C ASP A 167 -31.03 8.80 17.27
N PRO A 168 -31.72 9.89 17.68
CA PRO A 168 -31.05 11.09 18.18
C PRO A 168 -30.26 10.80 19.47
N ALA A 169 -29.00 11.23 19.50
CA ALA A 169 -28.09 10.94 20.60
C ALA A 169 -28.58 11.47 21.95
N PHE A 170 -28.64 10.61 22.97
CA PHE A 170 -29.16 10.98 24.29
C PHE A 170 -28.25 11.94 25.06
N GLY A 171 -28.87 12.83 25.84
CA GLY A 171 -28.20 13.77 26.76
C GLY A 171 -27.71 15.04 26.08
N THR A 172 -26.52 15.53 26.47
CA THR A 172 -25.88 16.74 25.92
C THR A 172 -24.94 16.44 24.75
N ASN A 173 -25.17 15.33 24.04
CA ASN A 173 -24.34 14.92 22.91
C ASN A 173 -24.70 15.71 21.64
N THR A 174 -23.78 15.72 20.68
CA THR A 174 -24.11 16.07 19.29
C THR A 174 -25.01 14.98 18.71
N SER A 175 -25.80 15.31 17.68
CA SER A 175 -26.52 14.33 16.86
C SER A 175 -25.63 13.13 16.47
N ASN A 176 -26.24 11.95 16.37
CA ASN A 176 -25.62 10.78 15.79
C ASN A 176 -25.83 10.86 14.28
N GLU A 177 -24.80 11.28 13.53
CA GLU A 177 -24.86 11.35 12.08
C GLU A 177 -23.49 10.96 11.52
N LEU A 178 -23.47 10.18 10.45
CA LEU A 178 -22.24 9.92 9.69
C LEU A 178 -21.98 11.10 8.75
N ASN A 179 -20.77 11.63 8.79
CA ASN A 179 -20.32 12.71 7.92
C ASN A 179 -20.07 12.18 6.51
N SER A 180 -20.47 12.96 5.51
CA SER A 180 -20.03 12.77 4.12
C SER A 180 -18.80 13.64 3.84
N GLY A 181 -17.89 13.19 2.98
CA GLY A 181 -16.66 13.95 2.70
C GLY A 181 -15.61 13.18 1.90
N MET A 182 -14.36 13.64 2.02
CA MET A 182 -13.19 13.05 1.35
C MET A 182 -11.97 13.09 2.29
N ASN A 183 -11.07 12.12 2.18
CA ASN A 183 -9.78 12.14 2.86
C ASN A 183 -8.66 11.49 2.05
N ILE A 184 -7.43 11.57 2.57
CA ILE A 184 -6.30 10.76 2.11
C ILE A 184 -6.19 9.55 3.06
N ARG A 185 -6.82 8.44 2.66
CA ARG A 185 -6.94 7.20 3.43
C ARG A 185 -5.58 6.62 3.84
N ARG A 186 -4.61 6.67 2.93
CA ARG A 186 -3.19 6.31 3.13
C ARG A 186 -2.33 7.18 2.21
N ALA A 187 -1.17 7.60 2.70
CA ALA A 187 -0.13 8.24 1.91
C ALA A 187 1.21 7.69 2.39
N ARG A 188 1.71 6.62 1.73
CA ARG A 188 2.89 5.90 2.19
C ARG A 188 4.08 6.08 1.30
N LEU A 189 5.24 6.16 1.93
CA LEU A 189 6.55 5.97 1.31
C LEU A 189 7.33 4.95 2.12
N GLY A 190 8.00 4.02 1.44
CA GLY A 190 8.81 2.99 2.05
C GLY A 190 10.05 2.66 1.23
N VAL A 191 11.04 2.12 1.93
CA VAL A 191 12.27 1.58 1.35
C VAL A 191 12.39 0.15 1.83
N GLU A 192 12.53 -0.78 0.89
CA GLU A 192 12.79 -2.19 1.17
C GLU A 192 13.91 -2.72 0.28
N GLY A 193 14.56 -3.80 0.69
CA GLY A 193 15.67 -4.36 -0.06
C GLY A 193 16.33 -5.53 0.65
N THR A 194 17.42 -6.02 0.08
CA THR A 194 18.18 -7.16 0.60
C THR A 194 19.67 -6.79 0.67
N PHE A 195 20.38 -7.24 1.71
CA PHE A 195 21.84 -7.20 1.79
C PHE A 195 22.43 -8.60 2.05
N MET A 196 23.59 -8.87 1.43
CA MET A 196 24.27 -10.17 1.39
C MET A 196 23.36 -11.35 1.02
N LYS A 197 22.34 -11.13 0.16
CA LYS A 197 21.29 -12.09 -0.27
C LYS A 197 20.37 -12.67 0.81
N ILE A 198 20.80 -12.69 2.07
CA ILE A 198 20.09 -13.37 3.16
C ILE A 198 19.32 -12.41 4.07
N TRP A 199 19.69 -11.13 4.13
CA TRP A 199 19.04 -10.15 5.02
C TRP A 199 18.11 -9.22 4.25
N ASP A 200 16.79 -9.39 4.36
CA ASP A 200 15.85 -8.37 3.88
C ASP A 200 15.67 -7.28 4.94
N TYR A 201 15.42 -6.04 4.52
CA TYR A 201 15.03 -4.93 5.39
C TYR A 201 13.82 -4.21 4.79
N LYS A 202 12.99 -3.63 5.66
CA LYS A 202 11.89 -2.75 5.24
C LYS A 202 11.63 -1.64 6.26
N PHE A 203 11.42 -0.43 5.75
CA PHE A 203 10.83 0.71 6.44
C PHE A 203 9.65 1.25 5.61
N GLU A 204 8.48 1.50 6.21
CA GLU A 204 7.31 2.10 5.56
C GLU A 204 6.63 3.10 6.50
N TYR A 205 6.57 4.36 6.07
CA TYR A 205 5.95 5.48 6.78
C TYR A 205 4.63 5.89 6.11
N ASP A 206 3.57 6.10 6.88
CA ASP A 206 2.23 6.51 6.45
C ASP A 206 1.89 7.92 6.94
N PHE A 207 2.03 8.89 6.05
CA PHE A 207 1.86 10.32 6.34
C PHE A 207 0.42 10.70 6.75
N SER A 208 -0.59 9.86 6.48
CA SER A 208 -1.97 10.10 6.96
C SER A 208 -2.24 9.64 8.39
N ARG A 209 -1.31 8.94 9.06
CA ARG A 209 -1.49 8.49 10.47
C ARG A 209 -0.99 9.51 11.51
N GLY A 210 -0.42 10.64 11.07
CA GLY A 210 0.32 11.58 11.90
C GLY A 210 -0.51 12.42 12.87
N ASN A 211 -0.81 11.91 14.06
CA ASN A 211 -1.44 12.69 15.15
C ASN A 211 -0.39 13.52 15.96
N GLY A 212 0.48 14.26 15.27
CA GLY A 212 1.48 15.13 15.91
C GLY A 212 2.74 14.46 16.50
N SER A 213 2.94 13.15 16.30
CA SER A 213 4.15 12.42 16.68
C SER A 213 4.79 11.73 15.47
N VAL A 214 6.10 11.91 15.26
CA VAL A 214 6.84 11.25 14.17
C VAL A 214 6.79 9.72 14.29
N GLY A 215 6.71 9.18 15.51
CA GLY A 215 6.56 7.72 15.70
C GLY A 215 5.25 7.15 15.15
N SER A 216 4.18 7.95 15.10
CA SER A 216 2.82 7.48 14.75
C SER A 216 2.64 7.10 13.27
N GLY A 217 3.52 7.57 12.38
CA GLY A 217 3.50 7.22 10.96
C GLY A 217 4.19 5.90 10.61
N ILE A 218 5.03 5.34 11.48
CA ILE A 218 5.79 4.11 11.18
C ILE A 218 4.82 2.91 11.13
N THR A 219 4.93 2.10 10.08
CA THR A 219 4.10 0.89 9.89
C THR A 219 4.93 -0.38 9.85
N ASP A 220 5.70 -0.61 8.78
CA ASP A 220 6.77 -1.63 8.80
C ASP A 220 8.10 -0.96 9.19
N ALA A 221 8.87 -1.58 10.08
CA ALA A 221 10.25 -1.20 10.41
C ALA A 221 11.01 -2.43 10.95
N PHE A 222 11.41 -3.33 10.04
CA PHE A 222 12.01 -4.62 10.42
C PHE A 222 13.23 -5.02 9.57
N VAL A 223 14.04 -5.90 10.15
CA VAL A 223 15.06 -6.69 9.44
C VAL A 223 14.65 -8.17 9.49
N ARG A 224 14.94 -8.93 8.43
CA ARG A 224 14.58 -10.33 8.26
C ARG A 224 15.77 -11.16 7.79
N LEU A 225 16.12 -12.22 8.51
CA LEU A 225 17.06 -13.23 8.06
C LEU A 225 16.32 -14.35 7.31
N ASN A 226 16.58 -14.49 6.01
CA ASN A 226 16.25 -15.67 5.21
C ASN A 226 17.27 -16.77 5.50
N HIS A 227 16.95 -17.67 6.42
CA HIS A 227 17.81 -18.80 6.77
C HIS A 227 17.78 -19.89 5.68
N THR A 228 16.62 -20.06 5.04
CA THR A 228 16.48 -20.78 3.76
C THR A 228 15.49 -20.03 2.87
N ASN A 229 15.27 -20.51 1.64
CA ASN A 229 14.22 -19.96 0.76
C ASN A 229 12.82 -19.98 1.43
N ALA A 230 12.57 -20.98 2.28
CA ALA A 230 11.29 -21.20 2.96
C ALA A 230 11.25 -20.64 4.39
N LEU A 231 12.33 -20.75 5.18
CA LEU A 231 12.37 -20.35 6.59
C LEU A 231 13.06 -19.00 6.75
N SER A 232 12.35 -18.06 7.38
CA SER A 232 12.88 -16.74 7.72
C SER A 232 12.51 -16.28 9.13
N TYR A 233 13.38 -15.47 9.73
CA TYR A 233 13.19 -14.85 11.04
C TYR A 233 13.09 -13.33 10.87
N LYS A 234 12.25 -12.64 11.64
CA LYS A 234 12.12 -11.17 11.66
C LYS A 234 12.48 -10.61 13.04
N ILE A 235 12.97 -9.36 13.07
CA ILE A 235 13.06 -8.52 14.25
C ILE A 235 12.70 -7.07 13.91
N GLY A 236 11.96 -6.39 14.79
CA GLY A 236 11.51 -4.99 14.62
C GLY A 236 9.99 -4.85 14.68
N SER A 237 9.45 -3.78 14.08
CA SER A 237 8.01 -3.57 13.94
C SER A 237 7.48 -4.17 12.64
N PHE A 238 6.47 -5.04 12.74
CA PHE A 238 5.83 -5.69 11.60
C PHE A 238 4.44 -6.20 11.99
N LYS A 239 3.59 -6.50 11.00
CA LYS A 239 2.27 -7.09 11.26
C LYS A 239 2.32 -8.45 11.95
N GLU A 240 1.50 -8.62 12.96
CA GLU A 240 1.17 -9.92 13.55
C GLU A 240 0.74 -10.96 12.49
N PRO A 241 1.16 -12.24 12.61
CA PRO A 241 0.69 -13.32 11.76
C PRO A 241 -0.72 -13.78 12.21
N PHE A 242 -1.75 -13.01 11.85
CA PHE A 242 -3.16 -13.32 12.15
C PHE A 242 -4.07 -12.80 11.02
N SER A 243 -5.18 -13.51 10.76
CA SER A 243 -6.21 -13.20 9.75
C SER A 243 -5.76 -13.20 8.28
N LEU A 244 -6.64 -13.71 7.40
CA LEU A 244 -6.41 -13.69 5.95
C LEU A 244 -6.54 -12.27 5.37
N GLU A 245 -7.54 -11.50 5.79
CA GLU A 245 -7.73 -10.13 5.29
C GLU A 245 -6.75 -9.13 5.92
N GLU A 246 -6.28 -9.36 7.15
CA GLU A 246 -5.21 -8.54 7.72
C GLU A 246 -3.83 -8.89 7.12
N ALA A 247 -3.52 -10.18 6.89
CA ALA A 247 -2.28 -10.58 6.21
C ALA A 247 -2.20 -10.12 4.73
N ALA A 248 -3.35 -9.85 4.10
CA ALA A 248 -3.41 -9.19 2.80
C ALA A 248 -2.91 -7.73 2.87
N SER A 249 -2.21 -7.30 1.82
CA SER A 249 -1.83 -5.88 1.69
C SER A 249 -3.05 -5.03 1.37
N ASN A 250 -3.18 -3.86 2.00
CA ASN A 250 -4.27 -2.91 1.72
C ASN A 250 -4.26 -2.33 0.29
N ARG A 251 -3.24 -2.61 -0.53
CA ARG A 251 -3.25 -2.40 -2.00
C ARG A 251 -4.19 -3.37 -2.73
N TYR A 252 -4.49 -4.54 -2.15
CA TYR A 252 -5.06 -5.71 -2.85
C TYR A 252 -6.39 -6.21 -2.25
N LEU A 253 -6.97 -5.49 -1.28
CA LEU A 253 -8.30 -5.78 -0.73
C LEU A 253 -9.37 -5.70 -1.83
N THR A 254 -10.41 -6.53 -1.74
CA THR A 254 -11.53 -6.51 -2.70
C THR A 254 -12.37 -5.24 -2.51
N PHE A 255 -12.78 -4.94 -1.28
CA PHE A 255 -13.48 -3.71 -0.91
C PHE A 255 -12.50 -2.58 -0.55
N ILE A 256 -13.02 -1.39 -0.26
CA ILE A 256 -12.22 -0.21 0.12
C ILE A 256 -11.66 -0.37 1.54
N GLU A 257 -12.53 -0.76 2.46
CA GLU A 257 -12.17 -1.16 3.83
C GLU A 257 -12.34 -2.66 4.05
N ARG A 258 -11.74 -3.13 5.15
CA ARG A 258 -11.91 -4.50 5.65
C ARG A 258 -13.27 -4.71 6.29
N HIS A 259 -13.54 -5.96 6.64
CA HIS A 259 -14.76 -6.35 7.34
C HIS A 259 -14.74 -5.89 8.81
N MET A 260 -15.92 -5.63 9.39
CA MET A 260 -16.10 -5.04 10.71
C MET A 260 -15.43 -5.89 11.79
N SER A 261 -15.61 -7.20 11.69
CA SER A 261 -14.95 -8.20 12.55
C SER A 261 -13.42 -8.11 12.50
N VAL A 262 -12.82 -7.98 11.30
CA VAL A 262 -11.36 -7.86 11.12
C VAL A 262 -10.84 -6.50 11.62
N ASN A 263 -11.53 -5.40 11.30
CA ASN A 263 -11.17 -4.08 11.82
C ASN A 263 -11.21 -4.08 13.37
N SER A 264 -12.29 -4.59 13.96
CA SER A 264 -12.52 -4.53 15.40
C SER A 264 -11.58 -5.44 16.20
N PHE A 265 -11.33 -6.67 15.72
CA PHE A 265 -10.57 -7.68 16.48
C PHE A 265 -9.11 -7.85 16.02
N VAL A 266 -8.67 -7.18 14.95
CA VAL A 266 -7.31 -7.32 14.38
C VAL A 266 -6.59 -5.99 14.12
N ASP A 267 -7.16 -5.04 13.38
CA ASP A 267 -6.48 -3.75 13.11
C ASP A 267 -6.57 -2.79 14.32
N ASN A 268 -7.75 -2.64 14.92
CA ASN A 268 -8.01 -1.74 16.06
C ASN A 268 -7.20 -2.09 17.34
N PRO A 269 -6.99 -3.38 17.73
CA PRO A 269 -6.09 -3.80 18.82
C PRO A 269 -4.60 -3.72 18.47
N ASN A 270 -4.25 -2.98 17.42
CA ASN A 270 -2.94 -2.81 16.80
C ASN A 270 -2.33 -4.07 16.18
N THR A 271 -2.57 -4.27 14.88
CA THR A 271 -1.86 -5.29 14.09
C THR A 271 -0.34 -5.04 13.97
N TYR A 272 0.15 -3.81 14.15
CA TYR A 272 1.56 -3.43 13.94
C TYR A 272 2.32 -3.27 15.27
N LYS A 273 2.95 -4.35 15.74
CA LYS A 273 3.67 -4.43 17.03
C LYS A 273 5.16 -4.67 16.85
N THR A 274 5.96 -4.39 17.89
CA THR A 274 7.43 -4.61 17.86
C THR A 274 7.79 -5.93 18.52
N GLY A 275 8.68 -6.72 17.92
CA GLY A 275 9.18 -7.95 18.53
C GLY A 275 10.01 -8.83 17.59
N ILE A 276 9.86 -10.14 17.76
CA ILE A 276 10.49 -11.18 16.93
C ILE A 276 9.43 -12.07 16.28
N GLY A 277 9.76 -12.62 15.10
CA GLY A 277 8.85 -13.51 14.38
C GLY A 277 9.54 -14.58 13.56
N LEU A 278 8.86 -15.70 13.35
CA LEU A 278 9.27 -16.81 12.50
C LEU A 278 8.23 -16.97 11.39
N ASN A 279 8.70 -17.12 10.15
CA ASN A 279 7.86 -17.36 8.97
C ASN A 279 8.44 -18.50 8.15
N TYR A 280 7.69 -19.60 8.05
CA TYR A 280 7.96 -20.71 7.14
C TYR A 280 6.96 -20.66 5.99
N ALA A 281 7.42 -20.68 4.74
CA ALA A 281 6.55 -20.57 3.57
C ALA A 281 7.05 -21.42 2.38
N VAL A 282 6.17 -22.30 1.91
CA VAL A 282 6.31 -23.10 0.68
C VAL A 282 5.00 -23.02 -0.12
N GLN A 283 5.01 -23.37 -1.41
CA GLN A 283 3.89 -23.09 -2.34
C GLN A 283 2.49 -23.52 -1.83
N ARG A 284 2.41 -24.59 -1.02
CA ARG A 284 1.17 -25.12 -0.42
C ARG A 284 0.94 -24.74 1.04
N TRP A 285 1.92 -24.24 1.80
CA TRP A 285 1.79 -24.01 3.25
C TRP A 285 2.60 -22.80 3.72
N GLN A 286 1.97 -21.98 4.57
CA GLN A 286 2.57 -20.83 5.23
C GLN A 286 2.26 -20.88 6.73
N THR A 287 3.29 -20.86 7.55
CA THR A 287 3.19 -20.73 9.02
C THR A 287 3.88 -19.45 9.45
N GLY A 288 3.22 -18.69 10.32
CA GLY A 288 3.77 -17.50 10.97
C GLY A 288 3.59 -17.63 12.47
N LEU A 289 4.64 -17.35 13.23
CA LEU A 289 4.62 -17.24 14.69
C LEU A 289 5.30 -15.93 15.05
N ALA A 290 4.83 -15.24 16.08
CA ALA A 290 5.47 -14.03 16.59
C ALA A 290 5.32 -13.89 18.10
N PHE A 291 6.33 -13.24 18.70
CA PHE A 291 6.30 -12.76 20.07
C PHE A 291 6.59 -11.27 20.04
N GLN A 292 5.58 -10.46 20.36
CA GLN A 292 5.55 -9.02 20.10
C GLN A 292 4.99 -8.26 21.32
N THR A 293 5.18 -6.93 21.33
CA THR A 293 4.65 -6.02 22.35
C THR A 293 4.34 -4.66 21.71
N GLU A 294 3.48 -3.88 22.38
CA GLU A 294 3.22 -2.49 21.98
C GLU A 294 4.52 -1.66 22.06
N PRO A 295 4.86 -0.87 21.03
CA PRO A 295 6.07 -0.06 21.02
C PRO A 295 5.97 1.13 22.01
N ILE A 296 7.05 1.36 22.76
CA ILE A 296 7.11 2.44 23.75
C ILE A 296 7.30 3.80 23.04
N GLY A 297 6.29 4.67 23.11
CA GLY A 297 6.29 6.03 22.53
C GLY A 297 6.40 7.16 23.58
N ALA A 298 6.89 8.33 23.16
CA ALA A 298 7.26 9.42 24.07
C ALA A 298 6.30 10.63 24.11
N TRP A 299 6.17 11.20 25.30
CA TRP A 299 5.69 12.55 25.69
C TRP A 299 4.31 13.08 25.23
N SER A 300 3.67 12.58 24.18
CA SER A 300 2.30 13.00 23.82
C SER A 300 1.39 11.83 23.43
N ALA A 301 0.08 12.05 23.59
CA ALA A 301 -0.98 11.03 23.66
C ALA A 301 -1.36 10.39 22.29
N ALA A 302 -0.40 10.24 21.38
CA ALA A 302 -0.62 10.00 19.95
C ALA A 302 0.22 8.87 19.35
N SER A 303 1.08 8.20 20.14
CA SER A 303 2.06 7.25 19.62
C SER A 303 1.60 5.80 19.80
N THR A 304 1.02 5.24 18.74
CA THR A 304 0.71 3.82 18.48
C THR A 304 -0.59 3.24 19.07
N SER A 305 -1.19 2.29 18.33
CA SER A 305 -2.62 1.91 18.35
C SER A 305 -3.60 3.08 18.11
N VAL A 306 -4.83 2.80 17.64
CA VAL A 306 -5.84 3.84 17.30
C VAL A 306 -6.98 3.85 18.32
N ASN A 307 -6.68 3.66 19.61
CA ASN A 307 -7.67 3.64 20.68
C ASN A 307 -7.36 4.69 21.76
N ALA A 308 -8.29 5.61 22.01
CA ALA A 308 -8.20 6.57 23.12
C ALA A 308 -8.10 5.87 24.49
N ASN A 309 -8.78 4.73 24.62
CA ASN A 309 -8.83 3.84 25.77
C ASN A 309 -7.82 2.68 25.68
N GLY A 310 -6.84 2.73 24.75
CA GLY A 310 -5.91 1.62 24.48
C GLY A 310 -4.82 1.42 25.54
N ASN A 311 -4.32 0.19 25.64
CA ASN A 311 -3.32 -0.32 26.61
C ASN A 311 -2.27 0.75 26.99
N GLN A 312 -2.46 1.37 28.16
CA GLN A 312 -2.12 2.78 28.29
C GLN A 312 -0.70 3.05 28.80
N SER A 313 0.30 2.67 28.00
CA SER A 313 1.68 3.16 28.17
C SER A 313 1.87 4.60 27.64
N ARG A 314 0.88 5.49 27.84
CA ARG A 314 1.08 6.94 27.74
C ARG A 314 2.16 7.32 28.74
N ASN A 315 3.25 7.93 28.27
CA ASN A 315 4.47 8.10 29.07
C ASN A 315 4.34 9.21 30.14
N ASN A 316 3.62 8.89 31.22
CA ASN A 316 3.78 9.46 32.56
C ASN A 316 3.25 8.48 33.64
N GLY A 317 3.58 7.19 33.49
CA GLY A 317 3.15 6.12 34.41
C GLY A 317 3.89 4.80 34.18
N SER A 318 4.58 4.33 35.22
CA SER A 318 5.47 3.16 35.18
C SER A 318 4.76 1.82 34.92
N GLY A 319 5.55 0.77 34.69
CA GLY A 319 5.08 -0.59 34.41
C GLY A 319 5.01 -0.91 32.91
N ASP A 320 5.15 -2.20 32.61
CA ASP A 320 5.49 -2.73 31.28
C ASP A 320 4.37 -2.62 30.24
N THR A 321 4.72 -2.78 28.97
CA THR A 321 3.77 -2.92 27.85
C THR A 321 3.14 -4.31 27.83
N GLY A 322 1.94 -4.44 27.24
CA GLY A 322 1.32 -5.74 27.02
C GLY A 322 2.14 -6.57 26.04
N TRP A 323 2.37 -7.84 26.36
CA TRP A 323 3.05 -8.80 25.49
C TRP A 323 2.06 -9.72 24.80
N GLU A 324 2.45 -10.25 23.65
CA GLU A 324 1.62 -11.09 22.80
C GLU A 324 2.43 -12.29 22.27
N GLY A 325 1.85 -13.48 22.39
CA GLY A 325 2.26 -14.68 21.65
C GLY A 325 1.17 -15.05 20.66
N ILE A 326 1.47 -15.02 19.36
CA ILE A 326 0.46 -15.13 18.29
C ILE A 326 0.98 -15.92 17.09
N GLY A 327 0.08 -16.62 16.39
CA GLY A 327 0.43 -17.44 15.25
C GLY A 327 -0.72 -17.77 14.31
N ARG A 328 -0.35 -18.12 13.08
CA ARG A 328 -1.25 -18.52 11.99
C ARG A 328 -0.63 -19.63 11.16
N VAL A 329 -1.40 -20.67 10.90
CA VAL A 329 -1.07 -21.76 9.97
C VAL A 329 -2.11 -21.71 8.86
N SER A 330 -1.66 -21.48 7.62
CA SER A 330 -2.51 -21.38 6.44
C SER A 330 -1.90 -22.14 5.25
N GLY A 331 -2.71 -22.51 4.27
CA GLY A 331 -2.23 -23.29 3.14
C GLY A 331 -3.29 -23.59 2.09
N ARG A 332 -2.85 -24.23 1.00
CA ARG A 332 -3.65 -24.57 -0.19
C ARG A 332 -3.69 -26.11 -0.37
N PRO A 333 -4.50 -26.84 0.43
CA PRO A 333 -4.61 -28.30 0.34
C PRO A 333 -5.10 -28.75 -1.04
N TRP A 334 -6.22 -28.20 -1.54
CA TRP A 334 -6.57 -28.33 -2.95
C TRP A 334 -5.97 -27.17 -3.75
N MET A 335 -5.27 -27.52 -4.83
CA MET A 335 -4.65 -26.58 -5.76
C MET A 335 -4.28 -27.35 -7.02
N GLU A 336 -4.84 -26.94 -8.16
CA GLU A 336 -4.41 -27.38 -9.50
C GLU A 336 -3.26 -26.49 -9.99
N ASP A 337 -3.43 -25.17 -9.88
CA ASP A 337 -2.47 -24.15 -10.33
C ASP A 337 -2.65 -22.85 -9.50
N GLU A 338 -1.91 -21.78 -9.82
CA GLU A 338 -1.97 -20.51 -9.08
C GLU A 338 -3.28 -19.72 -9.27
N THR A 339 -4.16 -20.13 -10.19
CA THR A 339 -5.51 -19.58 -10.45
C THR A 339 -6.64 -20.46 -9.93
N LYS A 340 -6.33 -21.68 -9.47
CA LYS A 340 -7.29 -22.68 -8.99
C LYS A 340 -6.84 -23.31 -7.69
N PHE A 341 -7.36 -22.81 -6.57
CA PHE A 341 -7.01 -23.31 -5.24
C PHE A 341 -8.12 -23.10 -4.20
N MET A 342 -8.06 -23.91 -3.15
CA MET A 342 -8.80 -23.71 -1.91
C MET A 342 -7.76 -23.46 -0.83
N HIS A 343 -7.69 -22.21 -0.38
CA HIS A 343 -6.94 -21.82 0.79
C HIS A 343 -7.76 -22.06 2.06
N VAL A 344 -7.12 -22.57 3.10
CA VAL A 344 -7.66 -22.68 4.46
C VAL A 344 -6.60 -22.26 5.47
N GLY A 345 -7.02 -21.78 6.62
CA GLY A 345 -6.11 -21.47 7.71
C GLY A 345 -6.80 -21.34 9.06
N ILE A 346 -5.97 -21.33 10.09
CA ILE A 346 -6.33 -21.05 11.48
C ILE A 346 -5.32 -20.08 12.08
N SER A 347 -5.81 -19.16 12.91
CA SER A 347 -5.02 -18.20 13.65
C SER A 347 -5.37 -18.28 15.15
N ALA A 348 -4.38 -18.14 16.03
CA ALA A 348 -4.57 -18.11 17.48
C ALA A 348 -3.51 -17.21 18.15
N GLY A 349 -3.89 -16.50 19.20
CA GLY A 349 -2.94 -15.71 19.99
C GLY A 349 -3.47 -15.29 21.35
N HIS A 350 -2.56 -15.03 22.28
CA HIS A 350 -2.80 -14.54 23.64
C HIS A 350 -2.12 -13.19 23.81
N THR A 351 -2.81 -12.21 24.40
CA THR A 351 -2.28 -10.85 24.60
C THR A 351 -2.57 -10.32 26.01
N ASP A 352 -1.52 -9.92 26.73
CA ASP A 352 -1.63 -9.26 28.04
C ASP A 352 -2.09 -7.79 27.93
N VAL A 353 -2.89 -7.34 28.88
CA VAL A 353 -3.44 -5.98 28.97
C VAL A 353 -3.07 -5.36 30.31
N ASN A 354 -2.24 -4.31 30.28
CA ASN A 354 -1.83 -3.60 31.49
C ASN A 354 -2.87 -2.51 31.84
N THR A 355 -3.88 -2.88 32.63
CA THR A 355 -4.82 -1.88 33.19
C THR A 355 -4.10 -1.00 34.23
N LYS A 356 -3.94 0.29 33.91
CA LYS A 356 -3.21 1.26 34.75
C LYS A 356 -4.11 1.84 35.87
N TYR A 357 -3.63 1.73 37.10
CA TYR A 357 -4.22 2.35 38.31
C TYR A 357 -3.27 3.38 38.90
N ARG A 358 -3.81 4.33 39.68
CA ARG A 358 -3.04 5.26 40.52
C ARG A 358 -2.62 4.57 41.83
N ALA A 359 -1.70 5.20 42.57
CA ALA A 359 -1.21 4.69 43.86
C ALA A 359 -2.28 4.63 44.96
N ASP A 360 -3.41 5.33 44.80
CA ASP A 360 -4.59 5.28 45.68
C ASP A 360 -5.58 4.14 45.30
N GLY A 361 -5.26 3.35 44.27
CA GLY A 361 -6.11 2.27 43.76
C GLY A 361 -7.23 2.70 42.81
N THR A 362 -7.40 3.99 42.52
CA THR A 362 -8.35 4.49 41.50
C THR A 362 -7.83 4.23 40.09
N MET A 363 -8.72 3.95 39.13
CA MET A 363 -8.29 3.67 37.76
C MET A 363 -7.90 4.95 37.01
N VAL A 364 -6.81 4.90 36.24
CA VAL A 364 -6.35 6.06 35.46
C VAL A 364 -7.39 6.40 34.39
N GLY A 365 -7.75 7.68 34.25
CA GLY A 365 -8.70 8.17 33.23
C GLY A 365 -10.16 7.74 33.39
N GLU A 366 -10.51 7.03 34.47
CA GLU A 366 -11.91 6.71 34.78
C GLU A 366 -12.76 7.98 34.92
N GLY A 367 -14.02 7.92 34.48
CA GLY A 367 -14.94 9.07 34.37
C GLY A 367 -14.55 10.14 33.34
N SER A 368 -13.36 10.07 32.73
CA SER A 368 -12.80 11.15 31.88
C SER A 368 -13.23 11.05 30.41
N ASN A 369 -13.44 12.20 29.76
CA ASN A 369 -13.61 12.25 28.31
C ASN A 369 -12.30 11.81 27.62
N GLY A 370 -12.32 10.71 26.86
CA GLY A 370 -11.16 10.24 26.11
C GLY A 370 -10.36 9.08 26.74
N GLY A 371 -10.98 8.31 27.64
CA GLY A 371 -10.59 6.94 27.93
C GLY A 371 -9.87 6.70 29.26
N GLY A 372 -10.34 5.69 29.98
CA GLY A 372 -9.62 5.08 31.09
C GLY A 372 -8.53 4.13 30.62
N GLY A 373 -7.52 3.90 31.45
CA GLY A 373 -6.30 3.15 31.14
C GLY A 373 -6.46 1.62 31.11
N GLY A 374 -7.52 1.11 30.49
CA GLY A 374 -7.78 -0.30 30.26
C GLY A 374 -7.71 -0.64 28.77
N MET A 375 -8.83 -1.11 28.20
CA MET A 375 -8.99 -1.45 26.78
C MET A 375 -10.47 -1.42 26.37
N SER A 376 -10.77 -1.18 25.10
CA SER A 376 -12.11 -1.30 24.52
C SER A 376 -12.06 -1.83 23.08
N PHE A 377 -13.16 -2.47 22.63
CA PHE A 377 -13.39 -2.81 21.23
C PHE A 377 -14.51 -1.94 20.67
N PHE A 378 -14.41 -1.60 19.38
CA PHE A 378 -15.34 -0.71 18.69
C PHE A 378 -15.37 -1.01 17.19
N ALA A 379 -16.51 -0.72 16.55
CA ALA A 379 -16.75 -0.94 15.12
C ALA A 379 -17.38 0.30 14.46
N PHE A 380 -17.14 0.43 13.15
CA PHE A 380 -17.64 1.47 12.25
C PHE A 380 -18.11 0.82 10.92
N PRO A 381 -19.08 1.40 10.18
CA PRO A 381 -19.81 0.72 9.11
C PRO A 381 -19.04 0.67 7.78
N GLY A 382 -17.93 -0.07 7.75
CA GLY A 382 -17.17 -0.37 6.51
C GLY A 382 -16.59 0.85 5.79
N THR A 383 -16.43 1.99 6.48
CA THR A 383 -15.92 3.25 5.92
C THR A 383 -14.72 3.78 6.71
N ASN A 384 -14.08 4.83 6.19
CA ASN A 384 -12.87 5.43 6.77
C ASN A 384 -12.73 6.94 6.61
N VAL A 385 -13.71 7.61 5.97
CA VAL A 385 -13.75 9.06 5.88
C VAL A 385 -14.33 9.60 7.18
N ASP A 386 -15.53 9.15 7.53
CA ASP A 386 -15.96 9.07 8.93
C ASP A 386 -15.45 7.75 9.55
N ARG A 387 -15.21 7.76 10.86
CA ARG A 387 -14.84 6.60 11.70
C ARG A 387 -15.63 6.58 13.02
N THR A 388 -16.82 7.16 13.05
CA THR A 388 -17.69 7.19 14.22
C THR A 388 -18.05 5.77 14.65
N ASN A 389 -17.81 5.48 15.93
CA ASN A 389 -17.99 4.16 16.50
C ASN A 389 -19.48 3.90 16.76
N ILE A 390 -20.12 3.18 15.83
CA ILE A 390 -21.53 2.77 15.93
C ILE A 390 -21.72 1.64 16.94
N LEU A 391 -20.70 0.79 17.14
CA LEU A 391 -20.62 -0.20 18.23
C LEU A 391 -19.39 0.08 19.11
N ASN A 392 -19.49 -0.16 20.42
CA ASN A 392 -18.42 0.10 21.38
C ASN A 392 -18.67 -0.67 22.69
N THR A 393 -17.71 -1.48 23.16
CA THR A 393 -17.83 -2.25 24.43
C THR A 393 -17.83 -1.40 25.70
N GLY A 394 -17.43 -0.13 25.59
CA GLY A 394 -16.92 0.64 26.73
C GLY A 394 -15.54 0.11 27.16
N ASN A 395 -14.96 0.71 28.19
CA ASN A 395 -13.76 0.19 28.84
C ASN A 395 -14.07 -1.16 29.51
N LEU A 396 -13.24 -2.16 29.21
CA LEU A 396 -13.29 -3.49 29.80
C LEU A 396 -12.64 -3.55 31.20
N SER A 397 -12.13 -2.42 31.68
CA SER A 397 -11.80 -2.21 33.09
C SER A 397 -12.66 -1.08 33.68
N THR A 398 -13.27 -1.31 34.84
CA THR A 398 -14.13 -0.35 35.55
C THR A 398 -14.02 -0.53 37.07
N GLY A 399 -14.02 0.55 37.84
CA GLY A 399 -13.95 0.56 39.30
C GLY A 399 -12.52 0.60 39.85
N ALA A 400 -12.38 1.19 41.04
CA ALA A 400 -11.14 1.18 41.81
C ALA A 400 -10.82 -0.23 42.35
N LEU A 401 -9.55 -0.52 42.65
CA LEU A 401 -9.11 -1.81 43.20
C LEU A 401 -9.76 -2.16 44.56
N THR A 402 -10.36 -1.18 45.24
CA THR A 402 -11.09 -1.32 46.51
C THR A 402 -12.58 -1.58 46.34
N ASP A 403 -13.14 -1.48 45.13
CA ASP A 403 -14.54 -1.81 44.84
C ASP A 403 -14.68 -3.34 44.63
N PRO A 404 -15.53 -4.04 45.42
CA PRO A 404 -15.76 -5.47 45.22
C PRO A 404 -16.44 -5.81 43.87
N ASN A 405 -17.02 -4.83 43.18
CA ASN A 405 -17.65 -4.99 41.87
C ASN A 405 -16.74 -4.55 40.70
N HIS A 406 -15.48 -4.21 40.97
CA HIS A 406 -14.58 -3.79 39.90
C HIS A 406 -14.39 -4.90 38.85
N ARG A 407 -14.31 -4.49 37.59
CA ARG A 407 -13.92 -5.36 36.48
C ARG A 407 -12.57 -4.90 35.97
N ARG A 408 -11.72 -5.85 35.59
CA ARG A 408 -10.38 -5.55 35.09
C ARG A 408 -9.95 -6.62 34.09
N VAL A 409 -9.93 -6.26 32.82
CA VAL A 409 -9.28 -7.10 31.80
C VAL A 409 -7.78 -7.19 32.10
N SER A 410 -7.27 -8.43 32.12
CA SER A 410 -5.84 -8.75 32.28
C SER A 410 -5.24 -9.30 30.98
N SER A 411 -6.04 -9.97 30.15
CA SER A 411 -5.61 -10.47 28.84
C SER A 411 -6.81 -10.74 27.92
N TYR A 412 -6.53 -11.01 26.64
CA TYR A 412 -7.52 -11.48 25.69
C TYR A 412 -6.93 -12.57 24.78
N ASP A 413 -7.73 -13.58 24.46
CA ASP A 413 -7.38 -14.63 23.50
C ASP A 413 -8.10 -14.40 22.19
N ARG A 414 -7.37 -14.43 21.07
CA ARG A 414 -7.95 -14.29 19.72
C ARG A 414 -7.85 -15.60 18.97
N TYR A 415 -8.94 -15.98 18.30
CA TYR A 415 -9.04 -17.15 17.44
C TYR A 415 -9.65 -16.76 16.10
N GLY A 416 -9.09 -17.28 15.01
CA GLY A 416 -9.59 -17.07 13.66
C GLY A 416 -9.59 -18.36 12.85
N ALA A 417 -10.63 -18.57 12.05
CA ALA A 417 -10.74 -19.64 11.07
C ALA A 417 -11.11 -19.04 9.72
N GLU A 418 -10.32 -19.33 8.69
CA GLU A 418 -10.30 -18.62 7.41
C GLU A 418 -10.35 -19.60 6.23
N ALA A 419 -11.10 -19.22 5.19
CA ALA A 419 -11.29 -20.02 3.99
C ALA A 419 -11.36 -19.13 2.75
N TRP A 420 -10.69 -19.54 1.66
CA TRP A 420 -10.68 -18.78 0.41
C TRP A 420 -10.53 -19.66 -0.81
N PHE A 421 -11.61 -19.81 -1.56
CA PHE A 421 -11.69 -20.52 -2.82
C PHE A 421 -11.44 -19.57 -4.00
N VAL A 422 -10.63 -20.00 -4.96
CA VAL A 422 -10.42 -19.33 -6.25
C VAL A 422 -10.52 -20.36 -7.37
N TYR A 423 -11.30 -20.06 -8.40
CA TYR A 423 -11.45 -20.87 -9.60
C TYR A 423 -11.47 -19.96 -10.83
N GLY A 424 -10.28 -19.63 -11.33
CA GLY A 424 -10.09 -18.66 -12.40
C GLY A 424 -10.67 -17.28 -12.01
N PRO A 425 -11.63 -16.73 -12.77
CA PRO A 425 -12.23 -15.43 -12.46
C PRO A 425 -13.11 -15.41 -11.22
N PHE A 426 -13.61 -16.55 -10.74
CA PHE A 426 -14.43 -16.62 -9.53
C PHE A 426 -13.56 -16.74 -8.26
N SER A 427 -13.94 -16.00 -7.22
CA SER A 427 -13.33 -16.03 -5.89
C SER A 427 -14.42 -15.99 -4.82
N ALA A 428 -14.30 -16.78 -3.75
CA ALA A 428 -15.14 -16.71 -2.57
C ALA A 428 -14.29 -16.83 -1.30
N GLN A 429 -14.37 -15.85 -0.40
CA GLN A 429 -13.57 -15.75 0.82
C GLN A 429 -14.47 -15.55 2.03
N GLY A 430 -14.15 -16.16 3.15
CA GLY A 430 -14.81 -15.91 4.43
C GLY A 430 -13.92 -16.24 5.62
N GLU A 431 -14.26 -15.66 6.75
CA GLU A 431 -13.48 -15.78 7.99
C GLU A 431 -14.41 -15.62 9.20
N TYR A 432 -14.18 -16.44 10.22
CA TYR A 432 -14.83 -16.35 11.53
C TYR A 432 -13.79 -15.98 12.58
N LEU A 433 -14.10 -14.98 13.41
CA LEU A 433 -13.25 -14.44 14.46
C LEU A 433 -13.96 -14.50 15.82
N ARG A 434 -13.19 -14.86 16.86
CA ARG A 434 -13.62 -14.85 18.26
C ARG A 434 -12.52 -14.27 19.15
N THR A 435 -12.90 -13.40 20.07
CA THR A 435 -12.01 -12.80 21.07
C THR A 435 -12.56 -13.08 22.48
N ASN A 436 -11.91 -13.93 23.27
CA ASN A 436 -12.25 -14.11 24.69
C ASN A 436 -11.68 -12.94 25.52
N ILE A 437 -12.40 -12.51 26.55
CA ILE A 437 -11.98 -11.44 27.47
C ILE A 437 -11.72 -12.05 28.84
N ASN A 438 -10.48 -11.94 29.34
CA ASN A 438 -10.03 -12.58 30.57
C ASN A 438 -9.69 -11.54 31.65
N GLY A 439 -10.08 -11.79 32.89
CA GLY A 439 -9.64 -10.98 34.04
C GLY A 439 -10.62 -10.98 35.22
N THR A 440 -10.49 -9.99 36.12
CA THR A 440 -11.40 -9.84 37.25
C THR A 440 -12.78 -9.40 36.75
N GLY A 441 -13.84 -10.06 37.22
CA GLY A 441 -15.22 -9.73 36.83
C GLY A 441 -15.59 -10.17 35.40
N TYR A 442 -14.92 -11.21 34.90
CA TYR A 442 -15.23 -11.92 33.66
C TYR A 442 -15.28 -13.43 33.92
N ASP A 443 -16.27 -14.11 33.34
CA ASP A 443 -16.52 -15.55 33.44
C ASP A 443 -16.93 -16.11 32.08
N GLY A 444 -15.95 -16.16 31.16
CA GLY A 444 -16.13 -16.70 29.80
C GLY A 444 -16.70 -15.73 28.77
N GLU A 445 -16.79 -14.43 29.06
CA GLU A 445 -17.16 -13.41 28.07
C GLU A 445 -16.28 -13.46 26.81
N HIS A 446 -16.94 -13.28 25.66
CA HIS A 446 -16.28 -13.32 24.36
C HIS A 446 -17.04 -12.51 23.32
N LEU A 447 -16.31 -11.86 22.44
CA LEU A 447 -16.81 -11.13 21.28
C LEU A 447 -16.66 -12.02 20.04
N THR A 448 -17.58 -11.93 19.08
CA THR A 448 -17.55 -12.75 17.86
C THR A 448 -17.91 -11.93 16.63
N GLY A 449 -17.47 -12.38 15.46
CA GLY A 449 -17.86 -11.80 14.20
C GLY A 449 -17.35 -12.63 13.03
N TYR A 450 -17.97 -12.49 11.88
CA TYR A 450 -17.59 -13.20 10.67
C TYR A 450 -17.94 -12.41 9.43
N TYR A 451 -17.29 -12.72 8.31
CA TYR A 451 -17.67 -12.20 7.01
C TYR A 451 -17.61 -13.28 5.94
N GLY A 452 -18.30 -13.04 4.84
CA GLY A 452 -18.21 -13.82 3.62
C GLY A 452 -18.45 -12.94 2.40
N PHE A 453 -17.59 -13.03 1.39
CA PHE A 453 -17.79 -12.35 0.12
C PHE A 453 -17.44 -13.23 -1.08
N ALA A 454 -18.11 -12.98 -2.19
CA ALA A 454 -17.74 -13.50 -3.51
C ALA A 454 -17.34 -12.35 -4.44
N SER A 455 -16.42 -12.61 -5.36
CA SER A 455 -16.10 -11.69 -6.45
C SER A 455 -15.84 -12.44 -7.76
N TYR A 456 -16.03 -11.73 -8.88
CA TYR A 456 -15.87 -12.27 -10.22
C TYR A 456 -15.19 -11.27 -11.15
N PHE A 457 -14.10 -11.68 -11.81
CA PHE A 457 -13.44 -10.91 -12.86
C PHE A 457 -14.18 -11.06 -14.20
N LEU A 458 -14.91 -10.02 -14.60
CA LEU A 458 -15.65 -9.94 -15.87
C LEU A 458 -14.72 -10.07 -17.10
N THR A 459 -13.45 -9.74 -16.95
CA THR A 459 -12.39 -9.75 -17.97
C THR A 459 -11.48 -10.97 -17.92
N GLY A 460 -11.73 -11.93 -17.02
CA GLY A 460 -11.07 -13.25 -17.01
C GLY A 460 -9.71 -13.31 -16.29
N GLU A 461 -9.28 -12.27 -15.58
CA GLU A 461 -8.18 -12.36 -14.60
C GLU A 461 -8.53 -13.33 -13.47
N SER A 462 -7.56 -13.65 -12.62
CA SER A 462 -7.78 -14.48 -11.42
C SER A 462 -7.13 -13.81 -10.21
N LYS A 463 -7.62 -14.13 -9.00
CA LYS A 463 -6.98 -13.61 -7.78
C LYS A 463 -5.57 -14.17 -7.63
N ALA A 464 -4.60 -13.30 -7.39
CA ALA A 464 -3.21 -13.68 -7.16
C ALA A 464 -2.93 -13.98 -5.68
N TYR A 465 -2.05 -14.95 -5.41
CA TYR A 465 -1.64 -15.39 -4.07
C TYR A 465 -0.22 -14.89 -3.72
N HIS A 466 0.06 -14.63 -2.44
CA HIS A 466 1.39 -14.26 -1.93
C HIS A 466 1.88 -15.29 -0.91
N VAL A 467 2.65 -16.27 -1.37
CA VAL A 467 3.04 -17.46 -0.59
C VAL A 467 3.65 -17.13 0.78
N ARG A 468 4.54 -16.13 0.88
CA ARG A 468 5.17 -15.72 2.16
C ARG A 468 4.20 -15.10 3.18
N ASN A 469 3.03 -14.62 2.74
CA ASN A 469 1.99 -14.07 3.62
C ASN A 469 0.77 -15.00 3.77
N GLY A 470 0.64 -16.03 2.92
CA GLY A 470 -0.57 -16.84 2.84
C GLY A 470 -1.83 -16.03 2.52
N ALA A 471 -1.74 -15.00 1.67
CA ALA A 471 -2.81 -14.01 1.48
C ALA A 471 -2.84 -13.41 0.05
N ALA A 472 -3.81 -12.54 -0.22
CA ALA A 472 -4.02 -11.91 -1.53
C ALA A 472 -2.87 -10.99 -1.98
N ASN A 473 -2.64 -10.95 -3.29
CA ASN A 473 -1.49 -10.32 -3.96
C ASN A 473 -1.92 -9.40 -5.12
N ARG A 474 -0.95 -8.69 -5.73
CA ARG A 474 -1.17 -7.75 -6.85
C ARG A 474 -1.89 -8.43 -8.02
N ILE A 475 -3.03 -7.88 -8.42
CA ILE A 475 -3.71 -8.23 -9.67
C ILE A 475 -2.93 -7.61 -10.84
N LYS A 476 -2.63 -8.40 -11.87
CA LYS A 476 -2.10 -7.92 -13.14
C LYS A 476 -3.18 -8.11 -14.22
N PRO A 477 -3.68 -7.03 -14.86
CA PRO A 477 -4.64 -7.17 -15.94
C PRO A 477 -4.08 -8.01 -17.09
N ASN A 478 -4.88 -8.93 -17.63
CA ASN A 478 -4.56 -9.72 -18.82
C ASN A 478 -4.33 -8.83 -20.05
N ARG A 479 -5.05 -7.69 -20.10
CA ARG A 479 -4.86 -6.62 -21.08
C ARG A 479 -4.98 -5.25 -20.38
N PRO A 480 -3.87 -4.64 -19.94
CA PRO A 480 -3.86 -3.30 -19.34
C PRO A 480 -4.56 -2.28 -20.23
N PHE A 481 -5.13 -1.23 -19.61
CA PHE A 481 -5.96 -0.26 -20.30
C PHE A 481 -5.20 0.53 -21.38
N GLN A 482 -5.82 0.72 -22.55
CA GLN A 482 -5.23 1.41 -23.70
C GLN A 482 -6.26 2.36 -24.34
N TRP A 483 -6.05 3.68 -24.21
CA TRP A 483 -6.90 4.72 -24.83
C TRP A 483 -7.22 4.48 -26.32
N ASN A 484 -6.23 4.00 -27.08
CA ASN A 484 -6.32 3.75 -28.52
C ASN A 484 -6.04 2.27 -28.83
N GLY A 485 -6.54 1.34 -28.01
CA GLY A 485 -6.29 -0.10 -28.13
C GLY A 485 -7.43 -0.98 -27.64
N SER A 486 -7.19 -2.29 -27.54
CA SER A 486 -8.21 -3.29 -27.16
C SER A 486 -8.14 -3.75 -25.71
N GLY A 487 -7.23 -3.16 -24.91
CA GLY A 487 -7.11 -3.41 -23.48
C GLY A 487 -8.05 -2.50 -22.68
N TRP A 488 -8.91 -3.11 -21.85
CA TRP A 488 -9.88 -2.42 -21.00
C TRP A 488 -9.45 -2.33 -19.53
N GLY A 489 -8.28 -2.88 -19.18
CA GLY A 489 -7.94 -3.20 -17.79
C GLY A 489 -8.73 -4.41 -17.27
N ALA A 490 -8.52 -4.78 -16.01
CA ALA A 490 -9.33 -5.80 -15.37
C ALA A 490 -10.58 -5.18 -14.71
N TRP A 491 -11.73 -5.83 -14.81
CA TRP A 491 -12.98 -5.43 -14.16
C TRP A 491 -13.47 -6.54 -13.23
N GLU A 492 -13.73 -6.19 -11.97
CA GLU A 492 -14.21 -7.11 -10.95
C GLU A 492 -15.48 -6.56 -10.30
N ILE A 493 -16.50 -7.42 -10.19
CA ILE A 493 -17.66 -7.20 -9.32
C ILE A 493 -17.52 -8.05 -8.05
N ALA A 494 -18.02 -7.54 -6.93
CA ALA A 494 -18.01 -8.23 -5.65
C ALA A 494 -19.30 -7.99 -4.86
N ALA A 495 -19.71 -8.97 -4.06
CA ALA A 495 -20.79 -8.85 -3.09
C ALA A 495 -20.39 -9.58 -1.80
N GLY A 496 -20.68 -8.99 -0.64
CA GLY A 496 -20.31 -9.55 0.66
C GLY A 496 -21.27 -9.19 1.79
N TYR A 497 -21.20 -9.99 2.83
CA TYR A 497 -21.93 -9.89 4.09
C TYR A 497 -20.94 -9.92 5.26
N ASP A 498 -21.26 -9.21 6.34
CA ASP A 498 -20.36 -8.93 7.46
C ASP A 498 -21.17 -8.76 8.74
N TYR A 499 -20.90 -9.58 9.75
CA TYR A 499 -21.61 -9.63 11.04
C TYR A 499 -20.63 -9.48 12.20
N ILE A 500 -21.00 -8.71 13.22
CA ILE A 500 -20.24 -8.59 14.47
C ILE A 500 -21.17 -8.51 15.68
N ASN A 501 -20.79 -9.17 16.76
CA ASN A 501 -21.49 -9.16 18.04
C ASN A 501 -20.51 -8.98 19.20
N MET A 502 -20.68 -7.87 19.92
CA MET A 502 -19.89 -7.49 21.09
C MET A 502 -20.74 -7.48 22.39
N ASN A 503 -21.87 -8.19 22.39
CA ASN A 503 -22.70 -8.44 23.57
C ASN A 503 -22.40 -9.83 24.16
N SER A 504 -21.84 -9.89 25.37
CA SER A 504 -21.53 -11.15 26.06
C SER A 504 -21.46 -10.90 27.56
N GLY A 505 -22.22 -11.67 28.35
CA GLY A 505 -22.29 -11.50 29.81
C GLY A 505 -22.46 -10.04 30.25
N VAL A 506 -21.48 -9.52 31.01
CA VAL A 506 -21.43 -8.12 31.47
C VAL A 506 -21.13 -7.10 30.37
N ILE A 507 -20.54 -7.53 29.24
CA ILE A 507 -20.20 -6.67 28.09
C ILE A 507 -21.46 -6.43 27.25
N LYS A 508 -21.71 -5.16 26.93
CA LYS A 508 -22.92 -4.69 26.24
C LYS A 508 -22.60 -3.89 24.98
N GLY A 509 -21.62 -4.34 24.18
CA GLY A 509 -21.02 -3.53 23.12
C GLY A 509 -21.86 -3.31 21.86
N GLY A 510 -23.04 -3.93 21.78
CA GLY A 510 -23.89 -3.94 20.60
C GLY A 510 -23.53 -5.02 19.58
N GLN A 511 -24.39 -5.17 18.57
CA GLN A 511 -24.20 -6.02 17.40
C GLN A 511 -24.64 -5.27 16.14
N ALA A 512 -24.12 -5.64 14.98
CA ALA A 512 -24.61 -5.18 13.69
C ALA A 512 -24.23 -6.16 12.57
N ASP A 513 -25.01 -6.13 11.49
CA ASP A 513 -24.58 -6.69 10.21
C ASP A 513 -24.93 -5.82 9.01
N MET A 514 -24.17 -6.01 7.94
CA MET A 514 -24.22 -5.17 6.75
C MET A 514 -23.93 -5.96 5.48
N VAL A 515 -24.49 -5.49 4.37
CA VAL A 515 -24.09 -5.91 3.02
C VAL A 515 -23.22 -4.87 2.35
N ARG A 516 -22.38 -5.35 1.43
CA ARG A 516 -21.51 -4.53 0.59
C ARG A 516 -21.51 -5.03 -0.84
N ILE A 517 -21.64 -4.11 -1.78
CA ILE A 517 -21.52 -4.37 -3.22
C ILE A 517 -20.34 -3.53 -3.73
N GLY A 518 -19.45 -4.15 -4.50
CA GLY A 518 -18.24 -3.52 -5.01
C GLY A 518 -18.07 -3.65 -6.52
N LEU A 519 -17.63 -2.56 -7.15
CA LEU A 519 -17.11 -2.52 -8.51
C LEU A 519 -15.67 -2.02 -8.47
N ASN A 520 -14.74 -2.82 -8.98
CA ASN A 520 -13.32 -2.51 -9.07
C ASN A 520 -12.87 -2.47 -10.53
N TRP A 521 -12.06 -1.48 -10.87
CA TRP A 521 -11.37 -1.38 -12.16
C TRP A 521 -9.87 -1.27 -11.95
N TYR A 522 -9.11 -2.12 -12.62
CA TYR A 522 -7.64 -2.17 -12.58
C TYR A 522 -7.11 -1.83 -13.99
N PRO A 523 -6.98 -0.54 -14.38
CA PRO A 523 -6.39 -0.17 -15.66
C PRO A 523 -4.90 -0.55 -15.78
N HIS A 524 -4.17 -0.58 -14.66
CA HIS A 524 -2.79 -1.06 -14.58
C HIS A 524 -2.63 -1.99 -13.37
N SER A 525 -1.51 -2.70 -13.30
CA SER A 525 -1.07 -3.46 -12.11
C SER A 525 -0.86 -2.56 -10.87
N ASN A 526 -0.64 -1.26 -11.07
CA ASN A 526 -0.32 -0.23 -10.08
C ASN A 526 -1.46 0.77 -9.79
N VAL A 527 -2.58 0.66 -10.51
CA VAL A 527 -3.68 1.63 -10.45
C VAL A 527 -5.00 0.87 -10.29
N LYS A 528 -5.72 1.15 -9.21
CA LYS A 528 -7.03 0.57 -8.91
C LYS A 528 -8.05 1.67 -8.61
N PHE A 529 -9.16 1.67 -9.32
CA PHE A 529 -10.37 2.41 -8.96
C PHE A 529 -11.34 1.47 -8.24
N GLN A 530 -11.97 1.96 -7.18
CA GLN A 530 -12.94 1.21 -6.37
C GLN A 530 -14.16 2.07 -6.13
N THR A 531 -15.33 1.46 -6.30
CA THR A 531 -16.63 2.00 -5.92
C THR A 531 -17.34 0.94 -5.08
N ASN A 532 -17.78 1.28 -3.87
CA ASN A 532 -18.57 0.38 -3.03
C ASN A 532 -19.88 1.06 -2.61
N ILE A 533 -20.95 0.27 -2.54
CA ILE A 533 -22.16 0.61 -1.79
C ILE A 533 -22.16 -0.26 -0.54
N VAL A 534 -22.39 0.34 0.62
CA VAL A 534 -22.58 -0.34 1.89
C VAL A 534 -23.95 0.01 2.47
N HIS A 535 -24.60 -0.97 3.11
CA HIS A 535 -25.89 -0.80 3.78
C HIS A 535 -25.93 -1.69 5.03
N VAL A 536 -26.24 -1.10 6.18
CA VAL A 536 -26.45 -1.81 7.46
C VAL A 536 -27.86 -2.40 7.46
N LEU A 537 -27.98 -3.70 7.75
CA LEU A 537 -29.24 -4.46 7.73
C LEU A 537 -29.91 -4.52 9.11
N ASP A 538 -29.12 -4.79 10.15
CA ASP A 538 -29.50 -4.71 11.56
C ASP A 538 -28.38 -3.99 12.32
N ILE A 539 -28.77 -3.20 13.31
CA ILE A 539 -27.87 -2.69 14.34
C ILE A 539 -28.62 -2.61 15.67
N ASN A 540 -28.23 -3.48 16.60
CA ASN A 540 -28.84 -3.56 17.92
C ASN A 540 -27.82 -3.15 18.98
N THR A 541 -27.96 -1.93 19.47
CA THR A 541 -27.15 -1.34 20.55
C THR A 541 -27.98 -1.02 21.79
N ALA A 542 -29.28 -1.35 21.84
CA ALA A 542 -30.19 -1.06 22.96
C ALA A 542 -29.69 -1.54 24.34
N ARG A 543 -28.74 -2.49 24.41
CA ARG A 543 -28.08 -2.92 25.64
C ARG A 543 -27.06 -1.91 26.20
N THR A 544 -26.53 -0.99 25.40
CA THR A 544 -25.57 0.03 25.86
C THR A 544 -26.27 1.05 26.76
N PRO A 545 -25.56 1.69 27.72
CA PRO A 545 -26.22 2.62 28.65
C PRO A 545 -26.58 3.96 28.00
N ILE A 546 -27.83 4.44 28.14
CA ILE A 546 -28.27 5.77 27.69
C ILE A 546 -27.70 6.95 28.50
N THR A 547 -26.92 6.67 29.55
CA THR A 547 -26.27 7.66 30.42
C THR A 547 -24.77 7.38 30.52
N ASN A 548 -24.03 8.31 31.12
CA ASN A 548 -22.65 8.04 31.54
C ASN A 548 -22.69 7.06 32.74
N THR A 549 -22.23 5.83 32.52
CA THR A 549 -22.08 4.79 33.56
C THR A 549 -20.70 4.17 33.47
N ASP A 550 -20.37 3.29 34.40
CA ASP A 550 -19.07 2.62 34.47
C ASP A 550 -18.69 1.97 33.12
N GLY A 551 -17.50 2.31 32.63
CA GLY A 551 -16.97 1.89 31.34
C GLY A 551 -17.33 2.78 30.15
N TYR A 552 -18.36 3.61 30.25
CA TYR A 552 -18.91 4.42 29.15
C TYR A 552 -18.73 5.93 29.34
N SER A 553 -17.53 6.31 29.80
CA SER A 553 -17.14 7.69 30.11
C SER A 553 -17.40 8.69 28.98
N GLY A 554 -17.73 9.93 29.34
CA GLY A 554 -17.99 11.01 28.38
C GLY A 554 -19.26 10.83 27.54
N GLY A 555 -20.20 10.00 28.00
CA GLY A 555 -21.44 9.71 27.27
C GLY A 555 -21.25 8.80 26.06
N ALA A 556 -20.15 8.04 26.01
CA ALA A 556 -19.89 7.08 24.93
C ALA A 556 -21.02 6.05 24.79
N GLY A 557 -21.60 5.59 25.92
CA GLY A 557 -22.74 4.68 25.92
C GLY A 557 -23.97 5.29 25.25
N ALA A 558 -24.32 6.52 25.65
CA ALA A 558 -25.45 7.26 25.12
C ALA A 558 -25.35 7.49 23.60
N ARG A 559 -24.14 7.76 23.09
CA ARG A 559 -23.86 7.81 21.65
C ARG A 559 -24.04 6.47 20.99
N THR A 560 -23.44 5.40 21.52
CA THR A 560 -23.57 4.04 20.97
C THR A 560 -25.02 3.56 20.99
N ASN A 561 -25.81 3.90 22.01
CA ASN A 561 -27.23 3.53 22.12
C ASN A 561 -28.09 4.14 21.00
N GLY A 562 -27.88 5.41 20.68
CA GLY A 562 -28.60 6.08 19.59
C GLY A 562 -28.20 5.61 18.17
N TRP A 563 -27.45 4.52 17.99
CA TRP A 563 -27.33 3.85 16.68
C TRP A 563 -28.30 2.67 16.55
N ASN A 564 -29.06 2.36 17.59
CA ASN A 564 -29.99 1.24 17.61
C ASN A 564 -31.08 1.41 16.54
N ASN A 565 -31.36 0.35 15.77
CA ASN A 565 -32.30 0.32 14.64
C ASN A 565 -32.03 1.33 13.50
N GLY A 566 -30.87 2.01 13.46
CA GLY A 566 -30.62 3.07 12.48
C GLY A 566 -30.34 2.56 11.05
N ASP A 567 -30.98 3.18 10.05
CA ASP A 567 -30.69 2.89 8.63
C ASP A 567 -29.48 3.72 8.15
N LEU A 568 -28.42 3.01 7.76
CA LEU A 568 -27.15 3.60 7.35
C LEU A 568 -26.73 3.02 6.00
N SER A 569 -26.72 3.88 4.97
CA SER A 569 -26.39 3.50 3.60
C SER A 569 -25.42 4.50 2.97
N ALA A 570 -24.24 4.03 2.54
CA ALA A 570 -23.15 4.88 2.06
C ALA A 570 -22.61 4.43 0.70
N PHE A 571 -22.32 5.42 -0.16
CA PHE A 571 -21.58 5.27 -1.39
C PHE A 571 -20.13 5.71 -1.14
N LEU A 572 -19.19 4.79 -1.38
CA LEU A 572 -17.77 4.97 -1.11
C LEU A 572 -16.98 4.89 -2.42
N THR A 573 -15.97 5.76 -2.60
CA THR A 573 -15.00 5.60 -3.70
C THR A 573 -13.57 5.70 -3.19
N GLN A 574 -12.66 5.02 -3.87
CA GLN A 574 -11.22 5.12 -3.63
C GLN A 574 -10.47 4.98 -4.95
N VAL A 575 -9.44 5.81 -5.14
CA VAL A 575 -8.38 5.54 -6.14
C VAL A 575 -7.16 5.08 -5.37
N THR A 576 -6.52 3.99 -5.79
CA THR A 576 -5.19 3.61 -5.33
C THR A 576 -4.22 3.78 -6.48
N VAL A 577 -3.16 4.54 -6.24
CA VAL A 577 -1.96 4.55 -7.09
C VAL A 577 -0.79 4.11 -6.23
N ASP A 578 -0.04 3.11 -6.69
CA ASP A 578 1.22 2.69 -6.09
C ASP A 578 2.38 2.77 -7.11
N PHE A 579 3.60 2.86 -6.59
CA PHE A 579 4.84 3.13 -7.32
C PHE A 579 6.05 2.72 -6.45
#